data_AF-A0A6C0K6I2-F1
#
_entry.id   AF-A0A6C0K6I2-F1
#
_cell.length_a   1.000
_cell.length_b   1.000
_cell.length_c   1.000
_cell.angle_alpha   90.00
_cell.angle_beta   90.00
_cell.angle_gamma   90.00
#
_symmetry.space_group_name_H-M   'P 1'
#
loop_
_entity.id
_entity.type
_entity.pdbx_description
1 polymer ?
#
loop_
_entity_poly.entity_id
_entity_poly.type
_entity_poly.pdbx_seq_one_letter_code
_entity_poly.pdbx_strand_id
1 'polypeptide(L)'
;STTSTMSGGRRKKRNNTKRRRQSGGQMSMSTQSVPMMRGGQTSTMPKMMGGQTSTMPKMMGGTHLAVGSKAQVWHGTARHTSGGLTKKDLMKHKGRIISRRKHTLGKKALKNLVKAGYKAKKGTFKLFRK
;
A
#
# COMPACT_ATOMS: atom_id res chain seq x y z
N SER A 1 45.73 3.00 -28.07
CA SER A 1 45.86 2.68 -26.64
C SER A 1 44.47 2.38 -26.08
N THR A 2 44.16 1.10 -25.95
CA THR A 2 42.91 0.57 -25.39
C THR A 2 43.07 0.45 -23.88
N THR A 3 42.18 1.05 -23.09
CA THR A 3 42.14 0.82 -21.64
C THR A 3 40.77 0.27 -21.26
N SER A 4 40.74 -1.04 -21.02
CA SER A 4 39.65 -1.77 -20.39
C SER A 4 39.98 -1.93 -18.91
N THR A 5 39.12 -1.53 -17.97
CA THR A 5 39.18 -2.10 -16.59
C THR A 5 37.85 -2.04 -15.82
N MET A 6 37.16 -3.19 -15.86
CA MET A 6 36.56 -4.00 -14.77
C MET A 6 35.38 -3.51 -13.91
N SER A 7 34.37 -4.40 -13.92
CA SER A 7 33.18 -4.49 -13.08
C SER A 7 33.49 -4.97 -11.66
N GLY A 8 32.80 -4.43 -10.65
CA GLY A 8 32.84 -4.91 -9.27
C GLY A 8 31.44 -5.09 -8.67
N GLY A 9 30.88 -6.30 -8.78
CA GLY A 9 29.63 -6.69 -8.10
C GLY A 9 29.87 -7.01 -6.62
N ARG A 10 29.05 -6.44 -5.71
CA ARG A 10 29.21 -6.63 -4.26
C ARG A 10 28.25 -7.70 -3.73
N ARG A 11 28.89 -8.79 -3.30
CA ARG A 11 28.48 -10.05 -2.65
C ARG A 11 27.36 -9.95 -1.59
N LYS A 12 26.38 -10.86 -1.67
CA LYS A 12 25.40 -11.18 -0.61
C LYS A 12 26.10 -11.81 0.61
N LYS A 13 25.64 -11.52 1.84
CA LYS A 13 25.89 -12.35 3.03
C LYS A 13 24.56 -12.90 3.57
N ARG A 14 24.54 -14.23 3.74
CA ARG A 14 23.49 -15.04 4.36
C ARG A 14 23.73 -15.15 5.88
N ASN A 15 22.61 -15.25 6.60
CA ASN A 15 22.25 -16.13 7.72
C ASN A 15 23.23 -16.33 8.90
N ASN A 16 22.70 -16.18 10.11
CA ASN A 16 23.08 -17.00 11.28
C ASN A 16 21.87 -17.08 12.24
N THR A 17 21.10 -18.16 12.30
CA THR A 17 21.20 -19.39 13.14
C THR A 17 21.40 -19.19 14.64
N LYS A 18 20.72 -20.09 15.40
CA LYS A 18 20.85 -20.46 16.82
C LYS A 18 20.09 -19.54 17.81
N ARG A 19 19.51 -20.01 18.92
CA ARG A 19 19.28 -21.33 19.56
C ARG A 19 18.39 -20.99 20.78
N ARG A 20 17.33 -21.77 21.07
CA ARG A 20 17.29 -22.76 22.16
C ARG A 20 17.05 -22.15 23.56
N ARG A 21 15.96 -22.58 24.21
CA ARG A 21 15.92 -23.31 25.51
C ARG A 21 14.61 -23.03 26.27
N GLN A 22 13.87 -24.10 26.47
CA GLN A 22 12.85 -24.27 27.51
C GLN A 22 13.51 -24.46 28.89
N SER A 23 12.82 -24.01 29.94
CA SER A 23 12.69 -24.63 31.28
C SER A 23 11.96 -23.59 32.14
N GLY A 24 10.75 -23.82 32.64
CA GLY A 24 10.48 -24.80 33.71
C GLY A 24 10.52 -24.03 35.04
N GLY A 25 9.35 -23.67 35.56
CA GLY A 25 9.20 -22.95 36.83
C GLY A 25 7.83 -23.26 37.43
N GLN A 26 7.80 -24.28 38.26
CA GLN A 26 6.67 -24.74 39.07
C GLN A 26 6.63 -23.89 40.35
N MET A 27 5.51 -23.26 40.69
CA MET A 27 5.33 -22.63 42.00
C MET A 27 3.92 -22.86 42.55
N SER A 28 3.89 -23.78 43.52
CA SER A 28 3.07 -23.91 44.73
C SER A 28 1.71 -23.22 44.85
N MET A 29 0.73 -24.07 45.17
CA MET A 29 -0.61 -23.77 45.68
C MET A 29 -0.56 -23.17 47.10
N SER A 30 -1.35 -22.13 47.35
CA SER A 30 -1.76 -21.75 48.71
C SER A 30 -3.28 -21.53 48.72
N THR A 31 -3.95 -22.41 49.45
CA THR A 31 -5.37 -22.36 49.81
C THR A 31 -5.64 -21.17 50.71
N GLN A 32 -6.76 -20.45 50.49
CA GLN A 32 -7.55 -19.86 51.58
C GLN A 32 -8.93 -19.37 51.11
N SER A 33 -9.95 -19.93 51.76
CA SER A 33 -11.23 -19.35 52.23
C SER A 33 -12.17 -18.61 51.27
N VAL A 34 -13.39 -19.16 51.17
CA VAL A 34 -14.64 -18.53 50.69
C VAL A 34 -15.20 -17.58 51.75
N PRO A 35 -15.86 -16.49 51.36
CA PRO A 35 -17.22 -16.25 51.88
C PRO A 35 -18.24 -15.82 50.81
N MET A 36 -19.46 -16.35 50.97
CA MET A 36 -20.67 -15.99 50.24
C MET A 36 -21.11 -14.56 50.58
N MET A 37 -21.74 -13.85 49.63
CA MET A 37 -23.05 -13.19 49.83
C MET A 37 -23.56 -12.52 48.54
N ARG A 38 -24.89 -12.49 48.46
CA ARG A 38 -25.76 -12.17 47.34
C ARG A 38 -25.76 -10.68 46.97
N GLY A 39 -26.01 -10.43 45.68
CA GLY A 39 -27.05 -9.49 45.27
C GLY A 39 -26.59 -8.23 44.52
N GLY A 40 -27.45 -7.80 43.58
CA GLY A 40 -27.53 -6.40 43.17
C GLY A 40 -26.92 -6.09 41.81
N GLN A 41 -27.70 -6.29 40.76
CA GLN A 41 -27.47 -5.67 39.46
C GLN A 41 -27.37 -4.15 39.63
N THR A 42 -26.26 -3.56 39.22
CA THR A 42 -26.26 -2.19 38.69
C THR A 42 -25.47 -2.18 37.39
N SER A 43 -26.19 -1.78 36.35
CA SER A 43 -25.76 -1.75 34.96
C SER A 43 -24.58 -0.81 34.76
N THR A 44 -23.36 -1.35 34.78
CA THR A 44 -22.25 -0.69 34.10
C THR A 44 -22.50 -0.88 32.61
N MET A 45 -23.00 0.14 31.93
CA MET A 45 -23.11 0.15 30.48
C MET A 45 -21.69 -0.01 29.89
N PRO A 46 -21.35 -1.09 29.17
CA PRO A 46 -20.17 -1.08 28.35
C PRO A 46 -20.40 -0.05 27.25
N LYS A 47 -19.58 0.98 27.22
CA LYS A 47 -19.48 1.93 26.11
C LYS A 47 -19.29 1.12 24.82
N MET A 48 -20.33 1.07 23.99
CA MET A 48 -20.29 0.43 22.68
C MET A 48 -19.34 1.20 21.76
N MET A 49 -18.02 1.04 21.93
CA MET A 49 -17.05 1.36 20.91
C MET A 49 -17.05 0.21 19.92
N GLY A 50 -17.67 0.43 18.78
CA GLY A 50 -17.67 -0.54 17.70
C GLY A 50 -18.70 -0.18 16.65
N GLY A 51 -18.49 0.96 15.97
CA GLY A 51 -19.11 1.15 14.67
C GLY A 51 -18.77 -0.09 13.84
N GLN A 52 -19.77 -0.89 13.52
CA GLN A 52 -19.64 -2.01 12.60
C GLN A 52 -19.33 -1.41 11.23
N THR A 53 -18.07 -1.04 10.99
CA THR A 53 -17.59 -0.98 9.61
C THR A 53 -17.52 -2.44 9.21
N SER A 54 -18.53 -2.86 8.46
CA SER A 54 -18.58 -4.15 7.79
C SER A 54 -17.42 -4.21 6.81
N THR A 55 -16.22 -4.45 7.35
CA THR A 55 -15.05 -4.81 6.57
C THR A 55 -15.33 -6.24 6.13
N MET A 56 -16.10 -6.37 5.05
CA MET A 56 -16.34 -7.65 4.41
C MET A 56 -14.97 -8.27 4.10
N PRO A 57 -14.62 -9.43 4.68
CA PRO A 57 -13.40 -10.11 4.30
C PRO A 57 -13.50 -10.44 2.81
N LYS A 58 -12.49 -10.02 2.06
CA LYS A 58 -12.37 -10.22 0.61
C LYS A 58 -12.49 -11.71 0.31
N MET A 59 -13.70 -12.16 -0.05
CA MET A 59 -13.95 -13.56 -0.39
C MET A 59 -12.97 -13.98 -1.48
N MET A 60 -12.13 -14.94 -1.12
CA MET A 60 -11.04 -15.44 -1.93
C MET A 60 -11.61 -16.44 -2.91
N GLY A 61 -11.93 -15.97 -4.13
CA GLY A 61 -12.48 -16.83 -5.17
C GLY A 61 -12.96 -16.10 -6.41
N GLY A 62 -12.39 -14.94 -6.74
CA GLY A 62 -12.79 -14.19 -7.93
C GLY A 62 -12.02 -14.66 -9.14
N THR A 63 -12.70 -15.35 -10.07
CA THR A 63 -12.28 -15.45 -11.47
C THR A 63 -11.77 -14.08 -11.93
N HIS A 64 -10.51 -14.00 -12.38
CA HIS A 64 -9.93 -12.74 -12.86
C HIS A 64 -10.80 -12.18 -13.98
N LEU A 65 -11.46 -11.05 -13.73
CA LEU A 65 -12.26 -10.37 -14.75
C LEU A 65 -11.35 -10.05 -15.95
N ALA A 66 -11.79 -10.34 -17.17
CA ALA A 66 -10.99 -10.02 -18.35
C ALA A 66 -10.73 -8.51 -18.42
N VAL A 67 -11.81 -7.73 -18.29
CA VAL A 67 -11.80 -6.27 -18.30
C VAL A 67 -12.12 -5.73 -16.91
N GLY A 68 -11.36 -4.74 -16.45
CA GLY A 68 -11.66 -4.04 -15.21
C GLY A 68 -11.14 -2.60 -15.15
N SER A 69 -11.36 -1.94 -14.02
CA SER A 69 -10.81 -0.63 -13.75
C SER A 69 -9.28 -0.68 -13.57
N LYS A 70 -8.60 0.46 -13.72
CA LYS A 70 -7.15 0.55 -13.48
C LYS A 70 -6.75 0.08 -12.07
N ALA A 71 -7.62 0.33 -11.08
CA ALA A 71 -7.41 -0.13 -9.71
C ALA A 71 -7.51 -1.66 -9.62
N GLN A 72 -8.55 -2.24 -10.21
CA GLN A 72 -8.73 -3.70 -10.25
C GLN A 72 -7.55 -4.41 -10.92
N VAL A 73 -7.07 -3.90 -12.06
CA VAL A 73 -5.89 -4.44 -12.75
C VAL A 73 -4.62 -4.32 -11.89
N TRP A 74 -4.45 -3.21 -11.16
CA TRP A 74 -3.31 -3.01 -10.27
C TRP A 74 -3.31 -3.98 -9.08
N HIS A 75 -4.48 -4.21 -8.49
CA HIS A 75 -4.69 -5.12 -7.37
C HIS A 75 -4.83 -6.59 -7.79
N GLY A 76 -4.76 -6.89 -9.09
CA GLY A 76 -4.77 -8.25 -9.62
C GLY A 76 -6.15 -8.90 -9.71
N THR A 77 -7.24 -8.14 -9.56
CA THR A 77 -8.60 -8.69 -9.72
C THR A 77 -9.06 -8.74 -11.17
N ALA A 78 -8.39 -8.01 -12.09
CA ALA A 78 -8.67 -8.02 -13.52
C ALA A 78 -7.40 -8.13 -14.37
N ARG A 79 -7.50 -8.67 -15.60
CA ARG A 79 -6.35 -8.90 -16.49
C ARG A 79 -5.91 -7.63 -17.23
N HIS A 80 -6.87 -6.91 -17.81
CA HIS A 80 -6.62 -5.68 -18.54
C HIS A 80 -7.75 -4.66 -18.32
N THR A 81 -7.49 -3.42 -18.71
CA THR A 81 -8.53 -2.38 -18.78
C THR A 81 -9.33 -2.48 -20.07
N SER A 82 -10.43 -1.73 -20.20
CA SER A 82 -11.20 -1.64 -21.45
C SER A 82 -10.34 -1.17 -22.63
N GLY A 83 -9.32 -0.34 -22.38
CA GLY A 83 -8.35 0.11 -23.38
C GLY A 83 -7.12 -0.79 -23.52
N GLY A 84 -7.19 -2.05 -23.11
CA GLY A 84 -6.08 -3.02 -23.26
C GLY A 84 -4.87 -2.79 -22.36
N LEU A 85 -4.89 -1.80 -21.45
CA LEU A 85 -3.75 -1.58 -20.55
C LEU A 85 -3.62 -2.69 -19.52
N THR A 86 -2.40 -3.23 -19.40
CA THR A 86 -2.03 -4.21 -18.40
C THR A 86 -1.36 -3.53 -17.20
N LYS A 87 -1.12 -4.30 -16.13
CA LYS A 87 -0.43 -3.80 -14.93
C LYS A 87 0.95 -3.18 -15.23
N LYS A 88 1.67 -3.67 -16.24
CA LYS A 88 3.00 -3.14 -16.64
C LYS A 88 2.92 -1.71 -17.18
N ASP A 89 1.82 -1.39 -17.84
CA ASP A 89 1.55 -0.08 -18.46
C ASP A 89 1.01 0.94 -17.46
N LEU A 90 0.60 0.48 -16.29
CA LEU A 90 0.09 1.30 -15.20
C LEU A 90 1.19 1.67 -14.20
N MET A 91 0.99 2.79 -13.52
CA MET A 91 1.85 3.25 -12.43
C MET A 91 1.03 4.07 -11.44
N LYS A 92 1.45 4.07 -10.17
CA LYS A 92 0.83 4.88 -9.13
C LYS A 92 1.56 6.21 -9.02
N HIS A 93 0.83 7.32 -9.11
CA HIS A 93 1.35 8.68 -8.90
C HIS A 93 0.36 9.48 -8.07
N LYS A 94 0.83 10.06 -6.96
CA LYS A 94 0.01 10.87 -6.03
C LYS A 94 -1.34 10.22 -5.71
N GLY A 95 -1.31 8.95 -5.29
CA GLY A 95 -2.51 8.18 -4.91
C GLY A 95 -3.36 7.65 -6.07
N ARG A 96 -3.13 8.08 -7.32
CA ARG A 96 -3.92 7.67 -8.49
C ARG A 96 -3.15 6.69 -9.37
N ILE A 97 -3.86 5.72 -9.95
CA ILE A 97 -3.29 4.77 -10.92
C ILE A 97 -3.51 5.34 -12.32
N ILE A 98 -2.42 5.63 -13.01
CA ILE A 98 -2.39 6.32 -14.30
C ILE A 98 -1.57 5.47 -15.29
N SER A 99 -1.81 5.60 -16.59
CA SER A 99 -0.93 4.98 -17.59
C SER A 99 0.43 5.67 -17.61
N ARG A 100 1.50 4.87 -17.71
CA ARG A 100 2.88 5.35 -17.86
C ARG A 100 3.04 6.28 -19.06
N ARG A 101 2.48 5.90 -20.22
CA ARG A 101 2.54 6.68 -21.46
C ARG A 101 1.99 8.10 -21.28
N LYS A 102 0.75 8.26 -20.80
CA LYS A 102 0.15 9.59 -20.58
C LYS A 102 0.95 10.47 -19.63
N HIS A 103 1.48 9.91 -18.54
CA HIS A 103 2.30 10.69 -17.61
C HIS A 103 3.61 11.18 -18.25
N THR A 104 4.28 10.35 -19.05
CA THR A 104 5.48 10.78 -19.79
C THR A 104 5.17 11.85 -20.84
N LEU A 105 4.05 11.71 -21.57
CA LEU A 105 3.59 12.70 -22.54
C LEU A 105 3.26 14.04 -21.87
N GLY A 106 2.59 14.02 -20.71
CA GLY A 106 2.29 15.24 -19.95
C GLY A 106 3.57 15.98 -19.52
N LYS A 107 4.60 15.26 -19.06
CA LYS A 107 5.91 15.86 -18.72
C LYS A 107 6.58 16.49 -19.95
N LYS A 108 6.51 15.85 -21.12
CA LYS A 108 7.07 16.39 -22.36
C LYS A 108 6.32 17.63 -22.81
N ALA A 109 4.97 17.59 -22.78
CA ALA A 109 4.14 18.73 -23.12
C ALA A 109 4.46 19.96 -22.25
N LEU A 110 4.53 19.78 -20.93
CA LEU A 110 4.90 20.88 -20.02
C LEU A 110 6.28 21.49 -20.35
N LYS A 111 7.27 20.66 -20.68
CA LYS A 111 8.59 21.16 -21.12
C LYS A 111 8.50 21.97 -22.42
N ASN A 112 7.72 21.50 -23.38
CA ASN A 112 7.53 22.20 -24.66
C ASN A 112 6.83 23.56 -24.46
N LEU A 113 5.81 23.63 -23.60
CA LEU A 113 5.14 24.89 -23.26
C LEU A 113 6.11 25.89 -22.62
N VAL A 114 6.94 25.42 -21.68
CA VAL A 114 7.96 26.27 -21.04
C VAL A 114 8.99 26.75 -22.07
N LYS A 115 9.43 25.88 -22.99
CA LYS A 115 10.35 26.25 -24.09
C LYS A 115 9.73 27.28 -25.03
N ALA A 116 8.43 27.18 -25.29
CA ALA A 116 7.68 28.13 -26.11
C ALA A 116 7.33 29.45 -25.37
N GLY A 117 7.86 29.67 -24.15
CA GLY A 117 7.69 30.93 -23.41
C GLY A 117 6.43 31.00 -22.54
N TYR A 118 5.59 29.95 -22.51
CA TYR A 118 4.37 29.89 -21.70
C TYR A 118 4.67 29.55 -20.23
N LYS A 119 5.47 30.39 -19.56
CA LYS A 119 5.83 30.24 -18.15
C LYS A 119 4.91 31.07 -17.26
N ALA A 120 3.98 30.40 -16.58
CA ALA A 120 3.11 31.06 -15.61
C ALA A 120 3.85 31.36 -14.29
N LYS A 121 3.59 32.55 -13.71
CA LYS A 121 3.96 32.88 -12.32
C LYS A 121 2.73 32.68 -11.44
N LYS A 122 2.88 31.99 -10.31
CA LYS A 122 1.76 31.78 -9.37
C LYS A 122 1.26 33.14 -8.88
N GLY A 123 -0.06 33.35 -8.93
CA GLY A 123 -0.69 34.61 -8.51
C GLY A 123 -0.69 35.71 -9.59
N THR A 124 -0.14 35.46 -10.78
CA THR A 124 -0.20 36.42 -11.89
C THR A 124 -0.71 35.72 -13.15
N PHE A 125 -1.94 36.05 -13.53
CA PHE A 125 -2.54 35.59 -14.77
C PHE A 125 -2.28 36.64 -15.86
N LYS A 126 -1.57 36.24 -16.91
CA LYS A 126 -1.34 37.07 -18.09
C LYS A 126 -1.84 36.31 -19.30
N LEU A 127 -2.51 37.01 -20.22
CA LEU A 127 -2.90 36.43 -21.48
C LEU A 127 -1.65 36.26 -22.36
N PHE A 128 -1.26 35.02 -22.63
CA PHE A 128 -0.20 34.74 -23.59
C PHE A 128 -0.77 34.95 -25.00
N ARG A 129 -0.24 35.95 -25.72
CA ARG A 129 -0.61 36.19 -27.11
C ARG A 129 0.04 35.12 -28.00
N LYS A 130 -0.72 34.65 -28.99
CA LYS A 130 -0.36 33.54 -29.89
C LYS A 130 0.67 33.96 -30.91
#